data_AF-A0A7J4E3U2-F1
#
_entry.id   AF-A0A7J4E3U2-F1
#
_cell.length_a   1.000
_cell.length_b   1.000
_cell.length_c   1.000
_cell.angle_alpha   90.00
_cell.angle_beta   90.00
_cell.angle_gamma   90.00
#
_symmetry.space_group_name_H-M   'P 1'
#
loop_
_entity.id
_entity.type
_entity.pdbx_description
1 polymer ?
#
loop_
_entity_poly.entity_id
_entity_poly.type
_entity_poly.pdbx_seq_one_letter_code
_entity_poly.pdbx_strand_id
1 'polypeptide(L)'
;MPLAAEEIFKMGIALALLGFGILIAGFIMAASGVKGKVKGGGLILVGPIPLLIGFGRARNKLIALILVFFIVILIISFLPIFLK
;
A
#
# COMPACT_ATOMS: atom_id res chain seq x y z
N MET A 1 27.11 -23.73 10.84
CA MET A 1 26.02 -24.38 10.08
C MET A 1 25.15 -23.29 9.45
N PRO A 2 25.16 -23.12 8.11
CA PRO A 2 24.58 -21.98 7.41
C PRO A 2 23.06 -22.10 7.16
N LEU A 3 22.30 -22.61 8.14
CA LEU A 3 20.84 -22.77 8.05
C LEU A 3 20.07 -21.51 8.50
N ALA A 4 20.75 -20.50 9.05
CA ALA A 4 20.05 -19.33 9.59
C ALA A 4 19.59 -18.35 8.50
N ALA A 5 20.43 -18.02 7.52
CA ALA A 5 20.15 -16.93 6.58
C ALA A 5 19.03 -17.26 5.58
N GLU A 6 19.04 -18.47 5.02
CA GLU A 6 18.04 -18.90 4.04
C GLU A 6 16.65 -19.06 4.65
N GLU A 7 16.57 -19.62 5.86
CA GLU A 7 15.30 -19.78 6.59
C GLU A 7 14.71 -18.44 7.01
N ILE A 8 15.54 -17.52 7.53
CA ILE A 8 15.11 -16.16 7.88
C ILE A 8 14.59 -15.42 6.64
N PHE A 9 15.26 -15.58 5.49
CA PHE A 9 14.84 -14.97 4.24
C PHE A 9 13.50 -15.51 3.75
N LYS A 10 13.31 -16.84 3.76
CA LYS A 10 12.04 -17.49 3.41
C LYS A 10 10.90 -17.04 4.32
N MET A 11 11.13 -16.97 5.63
CA MET A 11 10.14 -16.47 6.59
C MET A 11 9.81 -14.99 6.34
N GLY A 12 10.80 -14.15 6.04
CA GLY A 12 10.59 -12.75 5.68
C GLY A 12 9.69 -12.58 4.46
N ILE A 13 9.94 -13.35 3.38
CA ILE A 13 9.10 -13.35 2.18
C ILE A 13 7.69 -13.84 2.51
N ALA A 14 7.56 -14.93 3.26
CA ALA A 14 6.25 -15.49 3.63
C ALA A 14 5.41 -14.48 4.43
N LEU A 15 6.02 -13.78 5.39
CA LEU A 15 5.35 -12.75 6.18
C LEU A 15 4.98 -11.53 5.34
N ALA A 16 5.84 -11.10 4.42
CA ALA A 16 5.53 -10.00 3.51
C ALA A 16 4.34 -10.32 2.59
N LEU A 17 4.30 -11.53 2.03
CA LEU A 17 3.19 -11.99 1.19
C LEU A 17 1.88 -12.10 1.97
N LEU A 18 1.94 -12.61 3.22
CA LEU A 18 0.77 -12.65 4.10
C LEU A 18 0.24 -11.26 4.44
N GLY A 19 1.14 -10.33 4.81
CA GLY A 19 0.76 -8.94 5.08
C GLY A 19 0.13 -8.27 3.86
N PHE A 20 0.69 -8.50 2.67
CA PHE A 20 0.14 -8.00 1.42
C PHE A 20 -1.24 -8.58 1.10
N GLY A 21 -1.44 -9.88 1.31
CA GLY A 21 -2.74 -10.54 1.14
C GLY A 21 -3.82 -9.96 2.07
N ILE A 22 -3.48 -9.70 3.33
CA ILE A 22 -4.40 -9.07 4.30
C ILE A 22 -4.77 -7.66 3.86
N LEU A 23 -3.82 -6.87 3.35
CA LEU A 23 -4.09 -5.53 2.83
C LEU A 23 -5.05 -5.56 1.64
N ILE A 24 -4.85 -6.48 0.69
CA ILE A 24 -5.75 -6.67 -0.46
C ILE A 24 -7.15 -7.05 0.02
N ALA A 25 -7.26 -8.03 0.92
CA ALA A 25 -8.55 -8.48 1.45
C ALA A 25 -9.29 -7.33 2.16
N GLY A 26 -8.58 -6.56 3.00
CA GLY A 26 -9.14 -5.38 3.66
C GLY A 26 -9.59 -4.30 2.67
N PHE A 27 -8.83 -4.09 1.59
CA PHE A 27 -9.20 -3.15 0.54
C PHE A 27 -10.45 -3.58 -0.22
N ILE A 28 -10.54 -4.86 -0.60
CA ILE A 28 -11.71 -5.44 -1.26
C ILE A 28 -12.94 -5.30 -0.35
N MET A 29 -12.84 -5.68 0.92
CA MET A 29 -13.96 -5.54 1.86
C MET A 29 -14.40 -4.09 2.03
N ALA A 30 -13.45 -3.15 2.12
CA ALA A 30 -13.74 -1.72 2.21
C ALA A 30 -14.41 -1.17 0.95
N ALA A 31 -14.09 -1.72 -0.23
CA ALA A 31 -14.73 -1.38 -1.50
C ALA A 31 -16.13 -2.01 -1.64
N SER A 32 -16.29 -3.28 -1.22
CA SER A 32 -17.53 -4.05 -1.32
C SER A 32 -18.66 -3.54 -0.42
N GLY A 33 -18.32 -2.87 0.70
CA GLY A 33 -19.30 -2.26 1.61
C GLY A 33 -19.96 -0.98 1.09
N VAL A 34 -19.55 -0.45 -0.06
CA VAL A 34 -20.07 0.81 -0.61
C VAL A 34 -21.32 0.54 -1.45
N LYS A 35 -22.47 0.33 -0.80
CA LYS A 35 -23.79 0.45 -1.45
C LYS A 35 -24.13 1.93 -1.66
N GLY A 36 -23.59 2.54 -2.70
CA GLY A 36 -23.91 3.91 -3.07
C GLY A 36 -23.13 4.35 -4.31
N LYS A 37 -23.78 5.12 -5.19
CA LYS A 37 -23.25 5.67 -6.46
C LYS A 37 -21.73 5.87 -6.37
N VAL A 38 -20.98 5.04 -7.10
CA VAL A 38 -19.53 5.17 -7.23
C VAL A 38 -19.27 6.54 -7.83
N LYS A 39 -18.93 7.53 -6.99
CA LYS A 39 -18.41 8.81 -7.46
C LYS A 39 -16.98 8.53 -7.92
N GLY A 40 -16.85 8.04 -9.15
CA GLY A 40 -15.57 7.77 -9.79
C GLY A 40 -14.70 9.02 -9.73
N GLY A 41 -13.50 8.86 -9.18
CA GLY A 41 -12.43 9.84 -9.23
C GLY A 41 -11.17 9.19 -9.79
N GLY A 42 -10.38 9.96 -10.51
CA GLY A 42 -9.10 9.55 -11.07
C GLY A 42 -7.95 10.11 -10.25
N LEU A 43 -6.97 9.28 -9.92
CA LEU A 43 -5.68 9.71 -9.38
C LEU A 43 -4.68 9.77 -10.52
N ILE A 44 -4.14 10.95 -10.79
CA ILE A 44 -3.01 11.11 -11.72
C ILE A 44 -1.75 11.28 -10.88
N LEU A 45 -0.77 10.41 -11.09
CA LEU A 45 0.56 10.54 -10.49
C LEU A 45 1.45 11.27 -11.49
N VAL A 46 1.82 12.53 -11.19
CA VAL A 46 2.84 13.27 -11.96
C VAL A 46 4.11 13.27 -11.12
N GLY A 47 4.98 12.30 -11.37
CA GLY A 47 6.11 12.04 -10.49
C GLY A 47 5.67 11.67 -9.07
N PRO A 48 6.36 12.10 -8.00
CA PRO A 48 5.99 11.81 -6.62
C PRO A 48 4.78 12.61 -6.12
N ILE A 49 4.16 13.46 -6.96
CA ILE A 49 3.08 14.34 -6.53
C ILE A 49 1.74 13.74 -6.95
N PRO A 50 0.89 13.31 -6.00
CA PRO A 50 -0.43 12.76 -6.30
C PRO A 50 -1.47 13.85 -6.60
N LEU A 51 -2.15 13.76 -7.74
CA LEU A 51 -3.24 14.66 -8.14
C LEU A 51 -4.60 13.94 -8.12
N LEU A 52 -5.45 14.36 -7.18
CA LEU A 52 -6.77 13.78 -6.93
C LEU A 52 -7.87 14.49 -7.74
N ILE A 53 -8.48 13.81 -8.72
CA ILE A 53 -9.55 14.37 -9.56
C ILE A 53 -10.88 13.64 -9.29
N GLY A 54 -11.97 14.37 -9.08
CA GLY A 54 -13.33 13.79 -9.06
C GLY A 54 -13.70 12.95 -7.82
N PHE A 55 -12.85 12.87 -6.80
CA PHE A 55 -13.17 12.12 -5.58
C PHE A 55 -14.24 12.84 -4.76
N GLY A 56 -15.42 12.22 -4.64
CA GLY A 56 -16.51 12.67 -3.76
C GLY A 56 -16.17 12.55 -2.27
N ARG A 57 -17.17 12.33 -1.41
CA ARG A 57 -17.00 12.18 0.06
C ARG A 57 -16.00 11.08 0.50
N ALA A 58 -15.55 10.22 -0.43
CA ALA A 58 -14.49 9.22 -0.21
C ALA A 58 -13.06 9.81 -0.25
N ARG A 59 -12.90 11.12 -0.49
CA ARG A 59 -11.61 11.85 -0.53
C ARG A 59 -10.68 11.47 0.63
N ASN A 60 -11.21 11.34 1.85
CA ASN A 60 -10.40 11.05 3.04
C ASN A 60 -9.79 9.64 3.02
N LYS A 61 -10.55 8.64 2.55
CA LYS A 61 -10.05 7.25 2.44
C LYS A 61 -9.00 7.11 1.35
N LEU A 62 -9.18 7.85 0.25
CA LEU A 62 -8.25 7.79 -0.87
C LEU A 62 -6.95 8.55 -0.58
N ILE A 63 -7.04 9.69 0.12
CA ILE A 63 -5.87 10.38 0.65
C ILE A 63 -5.11 9.47 1.62
N ALA A 64 -5.80 8.76 2.52
CA ALA A 64 -5.15 7.82 3.42
C ALA A 64 -4.43 6.69 2.67
N LEU A 65 -5.04 6.14 1.62
CA LEU A 65 -4.41 5.11 0.79
C LEU A 65 -3.15 5.63 0.07
N ILE A 66 -3.24 6.82 -0.52
CA ILE A 66 -2.09 7.47 -1.17
C ILE A 66 -0.98 7.73 -0.16
N LEU A 67 -1.31 8.21 1.03
CA LEU A 67 -0.35 8.48 2.09
C LEU A 67 0.36 7.19 2.53
N VAL A 68 -0.40 6.10 2.74
CA VAL A 68 0.18 4.78 3.07
C VAL A 68 1.09 4.28 1.95
N PHE A 69 0.64 4.37 0.69
CA PHE A 69 1.46 3.98 -0.47
C PHE A 69 2.75 4.79 -0.55
N PHE A 70 2.67 6.10 -0.30
CA PHE A 70 3.82 7.00 -0.30
C PHE A 70 4.81 6.69 0.83
N ILE A 71 4.31 6.42 2.03
CA ILE A 71 5.12 5.99 3.18
C ILE A 71 5.84 4.67 2.87
N VAL A 72 5.15 3.71 2.25
CA VAL A 72 5.75 2.43 1.87
C VAL A 72 6.87 2.63 0.84
N ILE A 73 6.67 3.47 -0.17
CA ILE A 73 7.71 3.81 -1.16
C ILE A 73 8.91 4.49 -0.49
N LEU A 74 8.66 5.44 0.42
CA LEU A 74 9.70 6.12 1.19
C LEU A 74 10.50 5.13 2.02
N ILE A 75 9.84 4.23 2.75
CA ILE A 75 10.51 3.20 3.53
C ILE A 75 11.34 2.32 2.59
N ILE A 76 10.79 1.75 1.52
CA ILE A 76 11.54 0.88 0.62
C ILE A 76 12.75 1.60 -0.01
N SER A 77 12.60 2.87 -0.37
CA SER A 77 13.66 3.65 -1.03
C SER A 77 14.77 4.05 -0.07
N PHE A 78 14.44 4.38 1.18
CA PHE A 78 15.40 4.91 2.16
C PHE A 78 15.93 3.86 3.15
N LEU A 79 15.19 2.78 3.40
CA LEU A 79 15.63 1.67 4.24
C LEU A 79 17.03 1.12 3.86
N PRO A 80 17.40 0.91 2.57
CA PRO A 80 18.75 0.47 2.23
C PRO A 80 19.84 1.53 2.45
N ILE A 81 19.47 2.81 2.60
CA ILE A 81 20.41 3.90 2.90
C ILE A 81 20.72 3.92 4.41
N PHE A 82 19.74 3.60 5.26
CA PHE A 82 19.92 3.54 6.72
C PHE A 82 20.50 2.21 7.23
N LEU A 83 20.39 1.13 6.44
CA LEU A 83 20.93 -0.20 6.77
C LEU A 83 22.34 -0.45 6.20
N LYS A 84 22.96 0.55 5.57
CA LYS A 84 24.38 0.60 5.22
C LYS A 84 25.16 1.34 6.30
#